data_AF-A0A536NUW8-F1
#
_entry.id   AF-A0A536NUW8-F1
#
_cell.length_a   1.000
_cell.length_b   1.000
_cell.length_c   1.000
_cell.angle_alpha   90.00
_cell.angle_beta   90.00
_cell.angle_gamma   90.00
#
_symmetry.space_group_name_H-M   'P 1'
#
loop_
_entity.id
_entity.type
_entity.pdbx_description
1 polymer ?
#
loop_
_entity_poly.entity_id
_entity_poly.type
_entity_poly.pdbx_seq_one_letter_code
_entity_poly.pdbx_strand_id
1 'polypeptide(L)' 'MANVIVRFFDDETLEGSARDLDFDEPDFLVEVDDAAGLDNNETAWIPMTAVKWVEMPIDREMAG' A
#
# COMPACT_ATOMS: atom_id res chain seq x y z
N MET A 1 -8.85 -6.99 0.04
CA MET A 1 -7.79 -6.03 -0.30
C MET A 1 -8.14 -4.76 0.43
N ALA A 2 -7.17 -4.20 1.16
CA ALA A 2 -7.33 -2.95 1.89
C ALA A 2 -6.56 -1.86 1.14
N ASN A 3 -7.21 -0.72 0.90
CA ASN A 3 -6.50 0.45 0.39
C ASN A 3 -5.49 0.89 1.45
N VAL A 4 -4.27 1.14 1.00
CA VAL A 4 -3.16 1.57 1.85
C VAL A 4 -2.43 2.75 1.21
N ILE A 5 -1.95 3.63 2.07
CA ILE A 5 -0.99 4.66 1.71
C ILE A 5 0.29 4.35 2.48
N VAL A 6 1.34 4.00 1.76
CA VAL A 6 2.66 3.69 2.32
C VAL A 6 3.53 4.93 2.16
N ARG A 7 4.13 5.38 3.27
CA ARG A 7 5.11 6.48 3.24
C ARG A 7 6.49 5.97 3.59
N PHE A 8 7.45 6.29 2.74
CA PHE A 8 8.84 5.87 2.87
C PHE A 8 9.68 6.88 3.67
N PHE A 9 10.87 6.47 4.07
CA PHE A 9 11.84 7.33 4.78
C PHE A 9 12.48 8.40 3.89
N ASP A 10 12.45 8.24 2.57
CA ASP A 10 12.96 9.22 1.60
C ASP A 10 11.92 10.28 1.18
N ASP A 11 10.78 10.31 1.88
CA ASP A 11 9.60 11.14 1.60
C ASP A 11 8.79 10.75 0.35
N GLU A 12 9.07 9.62 -0.29
CA GLU A 12 8.19 9.03 -1.29
C GLU A 12 6.89 8.49 -0.66
N THR A 13 5.81 8.50 -1.43
CA THR A 13 4.51 7.95 -1.03
C THR A 13 3.96 7.07 -2.13
N LEU A 14 3.50 5.88 -1.76
CA LEU A 14 2.87 4.90 -2.65
C LEU A 14 1.44 4.66 -2.18
N GLU A 15 0.50 4.75 -3.10
CA GLU A 15 -0.91 4.43 -2.88
C GLU A 15 -1.25 3.16 -3.65
N GLY A 16 -2.02 2.27 -3.02
CA GLY A 16 -2.43 1.03 -3.67
C GLY A 16 -3.26 0.15 -2.76
N SER A 17 -3.48 -1.08 -3.23
CA SER A 17 -4.25 -2.12 -2.55
C SER A 17 -3.33 -3.17 -1.96
N ALA A 18 -3.29 -3.30 -0.64
CA ALA A 18 -2.59 -4.39 0.01
C ALA A 18 -3.48 -5.65 0.01
N ARG A 19 -2.94 -6.75 -0.51
CA ARG A 19 -3.65 -8.04 -0.58
C ARG A 19 -3.62 -8.77 0.76
N ASP A 20 -2.46 -8.77 1.41
CA ASP A 20 -2.22 -9.31 2.74
C ASP A 20 -1.22 -8.38 3.44
N LEU A 21 -1.63 -7.77 4.56
CA LEU A 21 -0.78 -6.93 5.39
C LEU A 21 -0.29 -7.77 6.56
N ASP A 22 0.83 -8.46 6.35
CA ASP A 22 1.56 -9.10 7.43
C ASP A 22 2.75 -8.21 7.83
N PHE A 23 2.73 -7.72 9.06
CA PHE A 23 3.81 -6.90 9.63
C PHE A 23 4.77 -7.72 10.50
N ASP A 24 4.53 -9.04 10.65
CA ASP A 24 5.47 -9.97 11.27
C ASP A 24 6.53 -10.44 10.26
N GLU A 25 6.28 -10.26 8.95
CA GLU A 25 7.22 -10.51 7.86
C GLU A 25 8.09 -9.27 7.53
N PRO A 26 9.32 -9.45 6.99
CA PRO A 26 10.21 -8.33 6.66
C PRO A 26 9.74 -7.49 5.47
N ASP A 27 8.77 -7.97 4.70
CA ASP A 27 8.21 -7.34 3.51
C ASP A 27 6.73 -7.69 3.34
N PHE A 28 6.00 -6.83 2.63
CA PHE A 28 4.58 -7.02 2.32
C PHE A 28 4.29 -6.64 0.86
N LEU A 29 3.17 -7.14 0.35
CA LEU A 29 2.79 -7.01 -1.06
C LEU A 29 1.73 -5.92 -1.26
N VAL A 30 2.01 -4.96 -2.13
CA VAL A 30 1.07 -3.92 -2.53
C VAL A 30 0.83 -3.97 -4.04
N GLU A 31 -0.43 -4.01 -4.44
CA GLU A 31 -0.84 -3.80 -5.82
C GLU A 31 -1.02 -2.30 -6.04
N VAL A 32 -0.22 -1.72 -6.94
CA VAL A 32 -0.22 -0.28 -7.21
C VAL A 32 -1.24 0.00 -8.31
N ASP A 33 -2.25 0.80 -7.98
CA ASP A 33 -3.21 1.33 -8.95
C ASP A 33 -2.53 2.47 -9.72
N ASP A 34 -1.99 2.18 -10.91
CA ASP A 34 -1.32 3.20 -11.72
C ASP A 34 -2.34 4.24 -12.23
N ALA A 35 -2.23 5.47 -11.73
CA ALA A 35 -3.10 6.59 -12.09
C ALA A 35 -2.96 7.05 -13.56
N ALA A 36 -2.02 6.51 -14.34
CA ALA A 36 -1.80 6.85 -15.74
C ALA A 36 -2.57 5.95 -16.73
N GLY A 37 -3.42 5.04 -16.26
CA GLY A 37 -4.35 4.29 -17.12
C GLY A 37 -3.69 3.25 -18.01
N LEU A 38 -2.54 2.71 -17.58
CA LEU A 38 -1.95 1.53 -18.18
C LEU A 38 -2.45 0.32 -17.38
N ASP A 39 -3.19 -0.59 -18.03
CA ASP A 39 -3.77 -1.83 -17.46
C ASP A 39 -2.74 -2.87 -16.93
N ASN A 40 -1.55 -2.44 -16.53
CA ASN A 40 -0.59 -3.27 -15.81
C ASN A 40 -0.72 -2.95 -14.32
N ASN A 41 -1.52 -3.75 -13.61
CA ASN A 41 -1.51 -3.78 -12.17
C ASN A 41 -0.10 -4.20 -11.71
N GLU A 42 0.73 -3.26 -11.28
CA GLU A 42 2.11 -3.55 -10.87
C GLU A 42 2.09 -3.98 -9.41
N THR A 43 2.48 -5.24 -9.16
CA THR A 43 2.63 -5.76 -7.81
C THR A 43 4.03 -5.46 -7.30
N ALA A 44 4.13 -4.71 -6.21
CA ALA A 44 5.38 -4.32 -5.58
C ALA A 44 5.58 -5.03 -4.24
N TRP A 45 6.80 -5.54 -4.01
CA TRP A 45 7.25 -6.01 -2.70
C TRP A 45 7.86 -4.84 -1.93
N ILE A 46 7.28 -4.54 -0.78
CA ILE A 46 7.63 -3.37 0.03
C ILE A 46 8.37 -3.83 1.29
N PRO A 47 9.68 -3.54 1.44
CA PRO A 47 10.44 -3.92 2.62
C PRO A 47 10.07 -3.01 3.80
N MET A 48 9.77 -3.60 4.96
CA MET A 48 9.40 -2.85 6.17
C MET A 48 10.49 -1.86 6.61
N THR A 49 11.77 -2.15 6.32
CA THR A 49 12.88 -1.26 6.66
C THR A 49 12.87 0.06 5.89
N ALA A 50 12.19 0.13 4.74
CA ALA A 50 12.06 1.36 3.96
C ALA A 50 10.81 2.18 4.36
N VAL A 51 9.87 1.56 5.08
CA VAL A 51 8.58 2.14 5.43
C VAL A 51 8.69 2.94 6.72
N LYS A 52 8.26 4.20 6.65
CA LYS A 52 8.15 5.08 7.79
C LYS A 52 6.82 4.88 8.52
N TRP A 53 5.72 4.76 7.78
CA TRP A 53 4.40 4.41 8.32
C TRP A 53 3.45 3.98 7.18
N VAL A 54 2.39 3.26 7.55
CA VAL A 54 1.31 2.82 6.65
C VAL A 54 0.00 3.40 7.18
N GLU A 55 -0.76 4.05 6.30
CA GLU A 55 -2.13 4.48 6.56
C GLU A 55 -3.12 3.53 5.90
N MET A 56 -4.17 3.15 6.63
CA MET A 56 -5.31 2.42 6.09
C MET A 56 -6.51 3.36 6.11
N PRO A 57 -6.84 4.03 4.99
CA PRO A 57 -8.07 4.80 4.90
C PRO A 57 -9.26 3.89 5.22
N ILE A 58 -9.98 4.23 6.29
CA ILE A 58 -11.23 3.55 6.60
C ILE A 58 -12.23 4.02 5.55
N ASP A 59 -12.68 3.10 4.70
CA ASP A 59 -13.79 3.36 3.78
C ASP A 59 -14.99 3.83 4.62
N ARG A 60 -15.28 5.13 4.52
CA ARG A 60 -16.25 5.81 5.37
C ARG A 60 -17.69 5.35 5.09
N GLU A 61 -17.89 4.50 4.07
CA GLU A 61 -19.17 3.88 3.73
C GLU A 61 -19.57 2.71 4.64
N MET A 62 -18.67 2.13 5.44
CA MET A 62 -18.99 1.03 6.36
C MET A 62 -19.28 1.47 7.82
N ALA A 63 -19.52 2.77 8.01
CA ALA A 63 -19.88 3.36 9.31
C ALA A 63 -21.33 3.92 9.35
N GLY A 64 -22.20 3.44 8.47
CA GLY A 64 -23.62 3.83 8.37
C GLY A 64 -24.58 2.68 8.62
#